data_AF-A0A965UXR3-F1
#
_entry.id   AF-A0A965UXR3-F1
#
_cell.length_a   1.000
_cell.length_b   1.000
_cell.length_c   1.000
_cell.angle_alpha   90.00
_cell.angle_beta   90.00
_cell.angle_gamma   90.00
#
_symmetry.space_group_name_H-M   'P 1'
#
loop_
_entity.id
_entity.type
_entity.pdbx_description
1 polymer ?
#
loop_
_entity_poly.entity_id
_entity_poly.type
_entity_poly.pdbx_seq_one_letter_code
_entity_poly.pdbx_strand_id
1 'polypeptide(L)'
;MKAYRHLIKHALRDGFPMSVFSGGDEPDLSRSSSFGAVMTAIESVGECDLVIHGHDGKRIASVLIVPDLADDETVADWAASSAEVTNWLEVWAEGYADHQNRRAR
;
A
#
# COMPACT_ATOMS: atom_id res chain seq x y z
N MET A 1 -10.32 -3.95 -9.28
CA MET A 1 -9.83 -4.23 -7.91
C MET A 1 -9.16 -2.97 -7.47
N LYS A 2 -9.48 -2.40 -6.29
CA LYS A 2 -8.82 -1.19 -5.77
C LYS A 2 -7.28 -1.29 -5.75
N ALA A 3 -6.60 -0.20 -6.11
CA ALA A 3 -5.14 -0.11 -6.26
C ALA A 3 -4.41 -0.52 -4.99
N TYR A 4 -4.82 0.00 -3.84
CA TYR A 4 -4.15 -0.35 -2.58
C TYR A 4 -4.26 -1.86 -2.25
N ARG A 5 -5.35 -2.54 -2.65
CA ARG A 5 -5.47 -4.00 -2.47
C ARG A 5 -4.45 -4.76 -3.31
N HIS A 6 -4.16 -4.25 -4.51
CA HIS A 6 -3.10 -4.79 -5.36
C HIS A 6 -1.72 -4.54 -4.76
N LEU A 7 -1.49 -3.34 -4.20
CA LEU A 7 -0.25 -2.96 -3.52
C LEU A 7 0.04 -3.85 -2.31
N ILE A 8 -0.93 -4.05 -1.43
CA ILE A 8 -0.76 -4.90 -0.24
C ILE A 8 -0.37 -6.32 -0.66
N LYS A 9 -1.02 -6.88 -1.69
CA LYS A 9 -0.64 -8.21 -2.20
C LYS A 9 0.78 -8.23 -2.75
N HIS A 10 1.19 -7.18 -3.45
CA HIS A 10 2.54 -7.04 -3.99
C HIS A 10 3.58 -6.97 -2.85
N ALA A 11 3.37 -6.11 -1.85
CA ALA A 11 4.22 -5.99 -0.68
C ALA A 11 4.33 -7.31 0.13
N LEU A 12 3.21 -7.98 0.38
CA LEU A 12 3.20 -9.22 1.16
C LEU A 12 3.86 -10.40 0.42
N ARG A 13 3.71 -10.47 -0.90
CA ARG A 13 4.41 -11.47 -1.72
C ARG A 13 5.92 -11.34 -1.57
N ASP A 14 6.41 -10.11 -1.46
CA ASP A 14 7.82 -9.80 -1.32
C ASP A 14 8.27 -9.79 0.16
N GLY A 15 7.37 -10.15 1.09
CA GLY A 15 7.68 -10.33 2.51
C GLY A 15 7.80 -9.03 3.31
N PHE A 16 7.22 -7.93 2.83
CA PHE A 16 7.24 -6.64 3.51
C PHE A 16 6.04 -6.47 4.44
N PRO A 17 6.24 -6.39 5.77
CA PRO A 17 5.17 -6.05 6.70
C PRO A 17 4.77 -4.58 6.59
N MET A 18 3.56 -4.26 7.03
CA MET A 18 2.98 -2.92 6.92
C MET A 18 2.42 -2.39 8.23
N SER A 19 2.49 -1.08 8.42
CA SER A 19 1.73 -0.36 9.44
C SER A 19 0.72 0.59 8.81
N VAL A 20 -0.37 0.87 9.52
CA VAL A 20 -1.41 1.82 9.08
C VAL A 20 -1.50 2.94 10.11
N PHE A 21 -1.56 4.18 9.64
CA PHE A 21 -1.71 5.38 10.46
C PHE A 21 -2.85 6.26 9.91
N SER A 22 -3.82 6.60 10.75
CA SER A 22 -4.91 7.54 10.42
C SER A 22 -4.65 8.97 10.92
N GLY A 23 -3.39 9.37 11.05
CA GLY A 23 -2.97 10.72 11.45
C GLY A 23 -2.52 10.90 12.91
N GLY A 24 -2.46 9.83 13.71
CA GLY A 24 -1.90 9.85 15.08
C GLY A 24 -0.42 9.46 15.16
N ASP A 25 0.18 9.64 16.33
CA ASP A 25 1.58 9.23 16.61
C ASP A 25 1.74 7.71 16.75
N GLU A 26 0.66 7.01 17.12
CA GLU A 26 0.60 5.56 17.23
C GLU A 26 -0.08 4.95 16.01
N PRO A 27 0.39 3.79 15.51
CA PRO A 27 -0.25 3.12 14.39
C PRO A 27 -1.54 2.42 14.82
N ASP A 28 -2.59 2.54 14.01
CA ASP A 28 -3.82 1.74 14.13
C ASP A 28 -3.54 0.24 13.94
N LEU A 29 -2.53 -0.06 13.13
CA LEU A 29 -2.00 -1.41 12.93
C LEU A 29 -0.47 -1.35 12.83
N SER A 30 0.23 -2.14 13.64
CA SER A 30 1.69 -2.16 13.66
C SER A 30 2.27 -3.41 12.98
N ARG A 31 3.10 -3.21 11.94
CA ARG A 31 3.98 -4.22 11.31
C ARG A 31 3.30 -5.57 11.03
N SER A 32 2.12 -5.55 10.45
CA SER A 32 1.36 -6.74 10.12
C SER A 32 1.76 -7.30 8.75
N SER A 33 1.86 -8.63 8.67
CA SER A 33 1.95 -9.38 7.41
C SER A 33 0.62 -10.07 7.03
N SER A 34 -0.47 -9.76 7.74
CA SER A 34 -1.79 -10.30 7.44
C SER A 34 -2.54 -9.37 6.49
N PHE A 35 -2.82 -9.86 5.27
CA PHE A 35 -3.64 -9.13 4.29
C PHE A 35 -4.95 -8.65 4.92
N GLY A 36 -5.67 -9.55 5.60
CA GLY A 36 -6.96 -9.23 6.22
C GLY A 36 -6.87 -8.13 7.28
N ALA A 37 -5.83 -8.17 8.13
CA ALA A 37 -5.67 -7.15 9.18
C ALA A 37 -5.35 -5.77 8.57
N VAL A 38 -4.47 -5.71 7.58
CA VAL A 38 -4.12 -4.45 6.88
C VAL A 38 -5.35 -3.88 6.17
N MET A 39 -6.11 -4.73 5.48
CA MET A 39 -7.36 -4.35 4.83
C MET A 39 -8.37 -3.77 5.81
N THR A 40 -8.64 -4.46 6.92
CA THR A 40 -9.59 -4.00 7.94
C THR A 40 -9.18 -2.66 8.53
N ALA A 41 -7.88 -2.44 8.80
CA ALA A 41 -7.39 -1.18 9.33
C ALA A 41 -7.63 -0.02 8.34
N ILE A 42 -7.22 -0.19 7.08
CA ILE A 42 -7.43 0.83 6.03
C ILE A 42 -8.91 1.12 5.82
N GLU A 43 -9.76 0.10 5.74
CA GLU A 43 -11.19 0.27 5.47
C GLU A 43 -11.98 0.81 6.66
N SER A 44 -11.37 0.87 7.85
CA SER A 44 -11.99 1.45 9.04
C SER A 44 -11.83 2.97 9.14
N VAL A 45 -11.06 3.58 8.23
CA VAL A 45 -10.72 5.00 8.23
C VAL A 45 -10.94 5.61 6.84
N GLY A 46 -11.18 6.93 6.78
CA GLY A 46 -11.43 7.62 5.51
C GLY A 46 -10.18 7.92 4.69
N GLU A 47 -9.02 7.98 5.34
CA GLU A 47 -7.71 8.20 4.74
C GLU A 47 -6.65 7.65 5.70
N CYS A 48 -5.54 7.12 5.18
CA CYS A 48 -4.41 6.68 5.99
C CYS A 48 -3.09 6.68 5.24
N ASP A 49 -2.00 6.75 6.02
CA ASP A 49 -0.65 6.39 5.58
C ASP A 49 -0.40 4.89 5.79
N LEU A 50 -0.19 4.17 4.69
CA LEU A 50 0.34 2.80 4.71
C LEU A 50 1.86 2.84 4.66
N VAL A 51 2.48 2.50 5.78
CA VAL A 51 3.93 2.41 5.90
C VAL A 51 4.40 0.99 5.61
N ILE A 52 5.24 0.82 4.59
CA ILE A 52 5.83 -0.46 4.21
C ILE A 52 7.23 -0.56 4.85
N HIS A 53 7.50 -1.69 5.50
CA HIS A 53 8.77 -1.96 6.17
C HIS A 53 9.59 -3.00 5.39
N GLY A 54 10.89 -2.75 5.27
CA GLY A 54 11.83 -3.72 4.73
C GLY A 54 12.12 -4.86 5.70
N HIS A 55 12.90 -5.85 5.27
CA HIS A 55 13.27 -7.00 6.10
C HIS A 55 14.10 -6.63 7.34
N ASP A 56 14.77 -5.49 7.31
CA ASP A 56 15.50 -4.94 8.46
C ASP A 56 14.58 -4.22 9.47
N GLY A 57 13.27 -4.19 9.21
CA GLY A 57 12.26 -3.55 10.05
C GLY A 57 12.21 -2.02 9.92
N LYS A 58 12.98 -1.42 9.00
CA LYS A 58 12.93 0.01 8.72
C LYS A 58 11.84 0.32 7.70
N ARG A 59 11.27 1.52 7.81
CA ARG A 59 10.38 2.08 6.79
C ARG A 59 11.14 2.21 5.46
N ILE A 60 10.60 1.61 4.41
CA ILE A 60 11.09 1.73 3.04
C ILE A 60 10.17 2.56 2.15
N ALA A 61 8.87 2.60 2.45
CA ALA A 61 7.90 3.45 1.75
C ALA A 61 6.77 3.92 2.67
N SER A 62 6.11 5.01 2.30
CA SER A 62 4.81 5.44 2.82
C SER A 62 3.90 5.74 1.65
N VAL A 63 2.65 5.33 1.75
CA VAL A 63 1.67 5.44 0.67
C VAL A 63 0.39 6.01 1.24
N LEU A 64 -0.07 7.13 0.68
CA LEU A 64 -1.33 7.75 1.04
C LEU A 64 -2.48 6.99 0.37
N ILE A 65 -3.39 6.46 1.18
CA ILE A 65 -4.53 5.68 0.73
C ILE A 65 -5.81 6.40 1.11
N VAL A 66 -6.69 6.56 0.11
CA VAL A 66 -8.07 7.03 0.29
C VAL A 66 -8.99 5.92 -0.20
N PRO A 67 -9.48 5.02 0.68
CA PRO A 67 -10.17 3.80 0.27
C PRO A 67 -11.48 4.05 -0.47
N ASP A 68 -12.11 5.21 -0.30
CA ASP A 68 -13.42 5.53 -0.88
C ASP A 68 -13.37 6.10 -2.31
N LEU A 69 -12.16 6.28 -2.89
CA LEU A 69 -12.01 6.72 -4.27
C LEU A 69 -12.24 5.59 -5.29
N ALA A 70 -12.22 5.97 -6.58
CA ALA A 70 -12.28 5.01 -7.68
C ALA A 70 -11.14 3.99 -7.60
N ASP A 71 -11.35 2.80 -8.17
CA ASP A 71 -10.43 1.67 -8.02
C ASP A 71 -8.96 2.06 -8.30
N ASP A 72 -8.71 2.87 -9.32
CA ASP A 72 -7.39 3.35 -9.75
C ASP A 72 -6.87 4.60 -9.01
N GLU A 73 -7.71 5.27 -8.23
CA GLU A 73 -7.38 6.49 -7.50
C GLU A 73 -7.14 6.26 -6.00
N THR A 74 -7.45 5.06 -5.49
CA THR A 74 -7.32 4.77 -4.05
C THR A 74 -5.89 4.86 -3.48
N VAL A 75 -4.86 4.90 -4.33
CA VAL A 75 -3.49 5.26 -3.94
C VAL A 75 -3.24 6.67 -4.48
N ALA A 76 -3.22 7.66 -3.60
CA ALA A 76 -3.20 9.07 -3.98
C ALA A 76 -1.78 9.64 -4.09
N ASP A 77 -0.85 9.16 -3.27
CA ASP A 77 0.55 9.58 -3.28
C ASP A 77 1.46 8.50 -2.67
N TRP A 78 2.76 8.55 -2.94
CA TRP A 78 3.75 7.70 -2.28
C TRP A 78 5.13 8.36 -2.17
N ALA A 79 5.86 7.97 -1.12
CA ALA A 79 7.25 8.33 -0.90
C ALA A 79 8.08 7.07 -0.63
N ALA A 80 9.23 6.96 -1.29
CA ALA A 80 10.19 5.87 -1.15
C ALA A 80 11.48 6.34 -0.49
N SER A 81 12.14 5.45 0.26
CA SER A 81 13.39 5.76 0.97
C SER A 81 14.63 5.72 0.07
N SER A 82 14.54 5.11 -1.12
CA SER A 82 15.65 4.96 -2.06
C SER A 82 15.14 4.78 -3.49
N ALA A 83 16.03 4.97 -4.48
CA ALA A 83 15.71 4.78 -5.89
C ALA A 83 15.29 3.34 -6.23
N GLU A 84 15.84 2.34 -5.53
CA GLU A 84 15.44 0.93 -5.69
C GLU A 84 13.97 0.73 -5.28
N VAL A 85 13.57 1.32 -4.15
CA VAL A 85 12.18 1.23 -3.67
C VAL A 85 11.24 2.06 -4.55
N THR A 86 11.69 3.19 -5.09
CA THR A 86 10.94 3.95 -6.10
C THR A 86 10.65 3.08 -7.32
N ASN A 87 11.67 2.45 -7.90
CA ASN A 87 11.51 1.58 -9.05
C ASN A 87 10.60 0.38 -8.72
N TRP A 88 10.68 -0.17 -7.51
CA TRP A 88 9.77 -1.24 -7.06
C TRP A 88 8.29 -0.78 -7.05
N LEU A 89 8.00 0.44 -6.56
CA LEU A 89 6.65 1.02 -6.62
C LEU A 89 6.20 1.32 -8.06
N GLU A 90 7.09 1.79 -8.92
CA GLU A 90 6.77 2.04 -10.34
C GLU A 90 6.40 0.74 -11.07
N VAL A 91 7.17 -0.33 -10.87
CA VAL A 91 6.86 -1.67 -11.41
C VAL A 91 5.50 -2.16 -10.92
N TRP A 92 5.16 -1.91 -9.65
CA TRP A 92 3.82 -2.21 -9.14
C TRP A 92 2.73 -1.40 -9.86
N ALA A 93 2.94 -0.09 -10.04
CA ALA A 93 1.97 0.82 -10.65
C ALA A 93 1.69 0.44 -12.11
N GLU A 94 2.74 0.13 -12.88
CA GLU A 94 2.63 -0.37 -14.26
C GLU A 94 1.87 -1.71 -14.30
N GLY A 95 2.24 -2.65 -13.43
CA GLY A 95 1.57 -3.95 -13.35
C GLY A 95 0.08 -3.84 -12.98
N TYR A 96 -0.28 -2.85 -12.16
CA TYR A 96 -1.66 -2.56 -11.83
C TYR A 96 -2.42 -1.94 -13.00
N ALA A 97 -1.84 -0.99 -13.73
CA ALA A 97 -2.44 -0.40 -14.93
C ALA A 97 -2.74 -1.48 -15.98
N ASP A 98 -1.80 -2.39 -16.21
CA ASP A 98 -1.98 -3.56 -17.07
C ASP A 98 -3.12 -4.47 -16.61
N HIS A 99 -3.25 -4.69 -15.30
CA HIS A 99 -4.36 -5.46 -14.73
C HIS A 99 -5.72 -4.82 -15.02
N GLN A 100 -5.84 -3.50 -14.93
CA GLN A 100 -7.08 -2.78 -15.25
C GLN A 100 -7.41 -2.88 -16.74
N ASN A 101 -6.43 -2.66 -17.61
CA ASN A 101 -6.60 -2.74 -19.06
C ASN A 101 -7.09 -4.12 -19.54
N ARG A 102 -6.62 -5.20 -18.91
CA ARG A 102 -7.07 -6.56 -19.24
C ARG A 102 -8.49 -6.86 -18.79
N ARG A 103 -9.00 -6.15 -17.77
CA ARG A 103 -10.37 -6.30 -17.27
C ARG A 103 -11.41 -5.50 -18.05
N ALA A 104 -10.99 -4.48 -18.78
CA ALA A 104 -11.85 -3.65 -19.61
C ALA A 104 -12.12 -4.23 -21.01
N ARG A 105 -11.50 -5.35 -21.37
CA ARG A 105 -11.68 -6.08 -22.63
C ARG A 105 -12.60 -7.27 -22.44
#